data_AF-A0A1H3A407-F1
#
_entry.id   AF-A0A1H3A407-F1
#
_cell.length_a   1.000
_cell.length_b   1.000
_cell.length_c   1.000
_cell.angle_alpha   90.00
_cell.angle_beta   90.00
_cell.angle_gamma   90.00
#
_symmetry.space_group_name_H-M   'P 1'
#
loop_
_entity.id
_entity.type
_entity.pdbx_description
1 polymer ?
#
loop_
_entity_poly.entity_id
_entity_poly.type
_entity_poly.pdbx_seq_one_letter_code
_entity_poly.pdbx_strand_id
1 'polypeptide(L)'
;QEKESGEVYIAAVYNDQEVKSDTFKITSEVVTYESGNSPVKVGVVEVEEKEEVLDPIDENDRFLPKLQIESINKIDKESKKIVYCIINENSTEVLDRKSMSIQFSVTHLGNCKEGFIFPIISTIPDVEKKDNIEKEELVDKIVIDGKPNTEGIIISGEINFRIDIYLKEKNIDKDIYIDFFSSTDSIMKDNYQNLDHRLKIKMVNKNKEDAVVVLTGEISSEQNNGDNCFFMYKVKIYNGICYDDYEDYTNKGALKETDTAELTRDAWKSDKKQKKKRSEERYGSLNEIPPGVYFLSYNSKGYGTKGYKLKISESPQNDVINGVDGIRDGLRIHSYCPKDSFGCLTTGIDEKSSVDDFRKKIPILTKKSVHFIIKERMAEKENGVYVGVKLAE
;
A
#
# COMPACT_ATOMS: atom_id res chain seq x y z
N GLN A 1 27.74 -44.14 -31.02
CA GLN A 1 28.49 -43.21 -31.90
C GLN A 1 28.35 -41.83 -31.30
N GLU A 2 29.45 -41.11 -31.18
CA GLU A 2 29.50 -39.78 -30.59
C GLU A 2 28.79 -38.76 -31.50
N LYS A 3 28.16 -37.75 -30.90
CA LYS A 3 27.76 -36.55 -31.65
C LYS A 3 29.00 -35.68 -31.81
N GLU A 4 29.70 -35.80 -32.94
CA GLU A 4 30.72 -34.84 -33.31
C GLU A 4 30.07 -33.46 -33.49
N SER A 5 30.47 -32.50 -32.64
CA SER A 5 30.15 -31.09 -32.84
C SER A 5 31.08 -30.51 -33.90
N GLY A 6 30.76 -30.72 -35.17
CA GLY A 6 31.47 -30.11 -36.29
C GLY A 6 31.08 -28.63 -36.44
N GLU A 7 32.04 -27.73 -36.32
CA GLU A 7 31.85 -26.33 -36.73
C GLU A 7 31.91 -26.23 -38.26
N VAL A 8 30.81 -25.77 -38.87
CA VAL A 8 30.72 -25.58 -40.32
C VAL A 8 31.20 -24.16 -40.67
N TYR A 9 32.43 -24.07 -41.18
CA TYR A 9 33.01 -22.81 -41.66
C TYR A 9 32.59 -22.56 -43.12
N ILE A 10 31.68 -21.61 -43.35
CA ILE A 10 31.31 -21.15 -44.69
C ILE A 10 32.24 -20.00 -45.09
N ALA A 11 33.22 -20.28 -45.95
CA ALA A 11 34.08 -19.26 -46.54
C ALA A 11 33.48 -18.77 -47.88
N ALA A 12 32.97 -17.54 -47.90
CA ALA A 12 32.56 -16.88 -49.13
C ALA A 12 33.80 -16.31 -49.85
N VAL A 13 34.19 -16.91 -50.98
CA VAL A 13 35.24 -16.39 -51.87
C VAL A 13 34.57 -15.74 -53.07
N TYR A 14 34.76 -14.42 -53.22
CA TYR A 14 34.35 -13.66 -54.40
C TYR A 14 35.57 -13.16 -55.16
N ASN A 15 35.53 -13.28 -56.49
CA ASN A 15 36.55 -12.73 -57.37
C ASN A 15 36.40 -11.20 -57.49
N ASP A 16 37.47 -10.49 -57.15
CA ASP A 16 37.95 -9.24 -57.78
C ASP A 16 37.07 -7.98 -57.81
N GLN A 17 36.06 -7.81 -56.94
CA GLN A 17 35.50 -6.47 -56.63
C GLN A 17 35.22 -6.26 -55.13
N GLU A 18 35.74 -5.16 -54.58
CA GLU A 18 35.45 -4.73 -53.20
C GLU A 18 33.98 -4.31 -53.05
N VAL A 19 33.17 -5.18 -52.45
CA VAL A 19 31.85 -4.84 -51.93
C VAL A 19 31.82 -5.22 -50.46
N LYS A 20 31.40 -4.29 -49.59
CA LYS A 20 31.25 -4.56 -48.15
C LYS A 20 30.20 -5.66 -47.97
N SER A 21 30.58 -6.76 -47.34
CA SER A 21 29.65 -7.84 -47.00
C SER A 21 28.85 -7.47 -45.75
N ASP A 22 27.53 -7.36 -45.88
CA ASP A 22 26.64 -7.44 -44.72
C ASP A 22 26.52 -8.90 -44.27
N THR A 23 26.71 -9.14 -42.98
CA THR A 23 26.66 -10.48 -42.40
C THR A 23 25.21 -10.95 -42.30
N PHE A 24 24.81 -11.98 -43.06
CA PHE A 24 23.49 -12.58 -42.92
C PHE A 24 23.45 -13.58 -41.74
N LYS A 25 22.32 -13.65 -41.05
CA LYS A 25 22.08 -14.56 -39.92
C LYS A 25 20.99 -15.57 -40.30
N ILE A 26 21.30 -16.86 -40.21
CA ILE A 26 20.30 -17.93 -40.30
C ILE A 26 19.70 -18.14 -38.92
N THR A 27 18.36 -18.11 -38.80
CA THR A 27 17.62 -18.22 -37.53
C THR A 27 16.77 -19.49 -37.42
N SER A 28 16.96 -20.48 -38.30
CA SER A 28 16.32 -21.80 -38.18
C SER A 28 17.06 -22.69 -37.18
N GLU A 29 16.31 -23.38 -36.31
CA GLU A 29 16.86 -24.40 -35.40
C GLU A 29 17.17 -25.73 -36.09
N VAL A 30 16.68 -25.93 -37.32
CA VAL A 30 16.97 -27.12 -38.14
C VAL A 30 17.47 -26.67 -39.51
N VAL A 31 18.71 -27.05 -39.84
CA VAL A 31 19.30 -26.91 -41.18
C VAL A 31 19.65 -28.30 -41.68
N THR A 32 18.88 -28.81 -42.63
CA THR A 32 19.23 -30.01 -43.39
C THR A 32 20.09 -29.63 -44.60
N TYR A 33 21.17 -30.36 -44.82
CA TYR A 33 21.97 -30.25 -46.05
C TYR A 33 22.14 -31.64 -46.67
N GLU A 34 22.14 -31.70 -48.00
CA GLU A 34 22.52 -32.89 -48.76
C GLU A 34 23.90 -32.65 -49.39
N SER A 35 24.81 -33.61 -49.24
CA SER A 35 26.15 -33.53 -49.82
C SER A 35 26.15 -34.06 -51.26
N GLY A 36 26.65 -33.25 -52.20
CA GLY A 36 26.76 -33.61 -53.61
C GLY A 36 27.96 -32.94 -54.28
N ASN A 37 28.48 -33.55 -55.34
CA ASN A 37 29.70 -33.11 -56.05
C ASN A 37 29.51 -31.88 -56.96
N SER A 38 28.60 -30.96 -56.61
CA SER A 38 28.31 -29.73 -57.37
C SER A 38 28.09 -28.56 -56.42
N PRO A 39 28.52 -27.33 -56.77
CA PRO A 39 28.27 -26.15 -55.94
C PRO A 39 26.76 -25.91 -55.79
N VAL A 40 26.29 -25.81 -54.54
CA VAL A 40 24.90 -25.54 -54.21
C VAL A 40 24.53 -24.14 -54.72
N LYS A 41 23.68 -24.07 -55.74
CA LYS A 41 23.10 -22.80 -56.20
C LYS A 41 21.98 -22.39 -55.25
N VAL A 42 22.30 -21.53 -54.29
CA VAL A 42 21.29 -20.84 -53.49
C VAL A 42 20.69 -19.72 -54.34
N GLY A 43 19.52 -19.97 -54.92
CA GLY A 43 18.70 -18.92 -55.52
C GLY A 43 17.90 -18.23 -54.43
N VAL A 44 18.03 -16.92 -54.29
CA VAL A 44 17.02 -16.12 -53.59
C VAL A 44 15.79 -16.12 -54.50
N VAL A 45 14.82 -16.98 -54.19
CA VAL A 45 13.45 -16.75 -54.62
C VAL A 45 12.99 -15.58 -53.77
N GLU A 46 12.84 -14.41 -54.38
CA GLU A 46 11.88 -13.42 -53.86
C GLU A 46 10.52 -14.11 -53.93
N VAL A 47 10.19 -14.80 -52.85
CA VAL A 47 8.80 -15.00 -52.49
C VAL A 47 8.32 -13.58 -52.27
N GLU A 48 7.57 -13.04 -53.23
CA GLU A 48 6.58 -12.05 -52.88
C GLU A 48 5.77 -12.71 -51.77
N GLU A 49 6.07 -12.34 -50.53
CA GLU A 49 5.09 -12.43 -49.48
C GLU A 49 3.90 -11.65 -50.02
N LYS A 50 2.94 -12.41 -50.56
CA LYS A 50 1.57 -12.11 -50.24
C LYS A 50 1.55 -12.09 -48.73
N GLU A 51 1.71 -10.89 -48.18
CA GLU A 51 0.93 -10.51 -47.03
C GLU A 51 -0.44 -11.12 -47.30
N GLU A 52 -0.80 -12.14 -46.51
CA GLU A 52 -2.20 -12.32 -46.21
C GLU A 52 -2.56 -10.99 -45.56
N VAL A 53 -3.10 -10.09 -46.40
CA VAL A 53 -4.03 -9.09 -45.97
C VAL A 53 -5.17 -9.90 -45.38
N LEU A 54 -4.98 -10.28 -44.12
CA LEU A 54 -6.05 -10.53 -43.19
C LEU A 54 -6.95 -9.33 -43.39
N ASP A 55 -8.14 -9.55 -43.97
CA ASP A 55 -9.17 -8.53 -44.03
C ASP A 55 -9.17 -7.85 -42.66
N PRO A 56 -9.03 -6.51 -42.59
CA PRO A 56 -8.90 -5.83 -41.32
C PRO A 56 -10.07 -6.28 -40.46
N ILE A 57 -9.78 -7.07 -39.42
CA ILE A 57 -10.81 -7.68 -38.58
C ILE A 57 -11.58 -6.52 -38.03
N ASP A 58 -12.77 -6.30 -38.58
CA ASP A 58 -13.57 -5.13 -38.26
C ASP A 58 -13.75 -5.16 -36.75
N GLU A 59 -13.29 -4.12 -36.04
CA GLU A 59 -13.28 -4.12 -34.57
C GLU A 59 -14.71 -4.31 -34.03
N ASN A 60 -15.68 -3.92 -34.85
CA ASN A 60 -17.08 -4.26 -34.81
C ASN A 60 -17.36 -5.77 -34.56
N ASP A 61 -16.74 -6.73 -35.24
CA ASP A 61 -17.07 -8.15 -35.05
C ASP A 61 -16.36 -8.80 -33.85
N ARG A 62 -15.58 -8.04 -33.08
CA ARG A 62 -14.91 -8.52 -31.85
C ARG A 62 -15.79 -8.37 -30.61
N PHE A 63 -15.64 -9.31 -29.67
CA PHE A 63 -16.26 -9.23 -28.34
C PHE A 63 -15.46 -8.27 -27.45
N LEU A 64 -15.87 -6.99 -27.43
CA LEU A 64 -15.21 -5.90 -26.72
C LEU A 64 -16.05 -5.37 -25.52
N PRO A 65 -16.19 -6.15 -24.42
CA PRO A 65 -16.89 -5.67 -23.23
C PRO A 65 -16.05 -4.66 -22.45
N LYS A 66 -16.59 -3.46 -22.27
CA LYS A 66 -16.05 -2.45 -21.35
C LYS A 66 -16.69 -2.65 -19.96
N LEU A 67 -15.86 -3.07 -19.00
CA LEU A 67 -16.21 -3.18 -17.59
C LEU A 67 -16.10 -1.82 -16.89
N GLN A 68 -17.16 -1.42 -16.19
CA GLN A 68 -17.16 -0.26 -15.31
C GLN A 68 -17.48 -0.72 -13.87
N ILE A 69 -16.64 -0.31 -12.91
CA ILE A 69 -16.84 -0.61 -11.48
C ILE A 69 -17.87 0.37 -10.92
N GLU A 70 -19.08 -0.12 -10.63
CA GLU A 70 -20.16 0.67 -10.00
C GLU A 70 -19.93 0.81 -8.50
N SER A 71 -19.54 -0.28 -7.86
CA SER A 71 -19.08 -0.27 -6.47
C SER A 71 -18.21 -1.48 -6.19
N ILE A 72 -17.48 -1.41 -5.08
CA ILE A 72 -16.96 -2.59 -4.40
C ILE A 72 -17.48 -2.53 -2.95
N ASN A 73 -17.61 -3.67 -2.28
CA ASN A 73 -18.14 -3.84 -0.93
C ASN A 73 -17.35 -4.91 -0.15
N LYS A 74 -17.15 -4.72 1.16
CA LYS A 74 -16.65 -5.78 2.03
C LYS A 74 -17.76 -6.82 2.24
N ILE A 75 -17.41 -8.11 2.18
CA ILE A 75 -18.30 -9.19 2.59
C ILE A 75 -18.06 -9.47 4.07
N ASP A 76 -18.93 -8.93 4.93
CA ASP A 76 -18.91 -9.18 6.37
C ASP A 76 -20.18 -9.95 6.80
N LYS A 77 -20.09 -10.79 7.83
CA LYS A 77 -21.19 -11.69 8.23
C LYS A 77 -22.38 -10.96 8.88
N GLU A 78 -22.17 -9.76 9.42
CA GLU A 78 -23.18 -9.07 10.24
C GLU A 78 -23.50 -7.63 9.82
N SER A 79 -22.80 -7.03 8.84
CA SER A 79 -23.21 -5.73 8.28
C SER A 79 -22.60 -5.41 6.91
N LYS A 80 -23.40 -4.80 6.02
CA LYS A 80 -22.90 -4.16 4.79
C LYS A 80 -22.20 -2.85 5.14
N LYS A 81 -20.90 -2.91 5.47
CA LYS A 81 -20.07 -1.72 5.73
C LYS A 81 -19.22 -1.41 4.50
N ILE A 82 -19.38 -0.21 3.94
CA ILE A 82 -18.65 0.25 2.75
C ILE A 82 -17.19 0.59 3.16
N VAL A 83 -16.21 -0.01 2.47
CA VAL A 83 -14.77 0.16 2.76
C VAL A 83 -13.97 0.39 1.47
N TYR A 84 -14.19 1.54 0.81
CA TYR A 84 -13.48 1.89 -0.42
C TYR A 84 -12.99 3.33 -0.42
N CYS A 85 -11.87 3.50 -1.13
CA CYS A 85 -11.48 4.74 -1.79
C CYS A 85 -11.24 4.36 -3.25
N ILE A 86 -12.04 4.92 -4.16
CA ILE A 86 -11.75 4.89 -5.59
C ILE A 86 -10.61 5.88 -5.79
N ILE A 87 -9.46 5.43 -6.31
CA ILE A 87 -8.28 6.30 -6.44
C ILE A 87 -8.17 6.87 -7.85
N ASN A 88 -8.55 6.13 -8.90
CA ASN A 88 -8.82 6.63 -10.26
C ASN A 88 -9.50 5.55 -11.13
N GLU A 89 -9.90 5.91 -12.35
CA GLU A 89 -10.61 5.06 -13.34
C GLU A 89 -9.93 3.70 -13.62
N ASN A 90 -8.61 3.60 -13.42
CA ASN A 90 -7.80 2.40 -13.69
C ASN A 90 -7.16 1.76 -12.44
N SER A 91 -7.51 2.18 -11.21
CA SER A 91 -6.97 1.56 -9.99
C SER A 91 -7.86 1.74 -8.75
N THR A 92 -8.20 0.62 -8.10
CA THR A 92 -8.96 0.60 -6.84
C THR A 92 -8.20 -0.17 -5.76
N GLU A 93 -7.82 0.52 -4.67
CA GLU A 93 -7.22 -0.09 -3.48
C GLU A 93 -8.29 -0.66 -2.55
N VAL A 94 -8.03 -1.83 -1.96
CA VAL A 94 -9.01 -2.56 -1.12
C VAL A 94 -8.37 -2.94 0.22
N LEU A 95 -9.04 -2.57 1.32
CA LEU A 95 -8.53 -2.67 2.70
C LEU A 95 -8.91 -3.96 3.45
N ASP A 96 -9.67 -4.87 2.84
CA ASP A 96 -9.97 -6.20 3.39
C ASP A 96 -9.59 -7.31 2.42
N ARG A 97 -9.15 -8.45 2.96
CA ARG A 97 -8.41 -9.49 2.24
C ARG A 97 -8.97 -10.90 2.37
N LYS A 98 -10.02 -11.10 3.18
CA LYS A 98 -10.69 -12.41 3.20
C LYS A 98 -11.72 -12.52 2.09
N SER A 99 -12.43 -11.44 1.81
CA SER A 99 -13.51 -11.45 0.83
C SER A 99 -13.97 -10.06 0.40
N MET A 100 -14.23 -9.91 -0.90
CA MET A 100 -14.70 -8.67 -1.53
C MET A 100 -15.85 -8.95 -2.48
N SER A 101 -16.72 -7.96 -2.65
CA SER A 101 -17.87 -8.00 -3.56
C SER A 101 -17.76 -6.83 -4.52
N ILE A 102 -17.52 -7.09 -5.81
CA ILE A 102 -17.46 -6.06 -6.85
C ILE A 102 -18.78 -6.07 -7.62
N GLN A 103 -19.35 -4.90 -7.85
CA GLN A 103 -20.50 -4.72 -8.73
C GLN A 103 -20.04 -4.01 -10.01
N PHE A 104 -20.33 -4.64 -11.14
CA PHE A 104 -19.98 -4.17 -12.47
C PHE A 104 -21.22 -3.76 -13.25
N SER A 105 -21.03 -2.77 -14.13
CA SER A 105 -21.83 -2.57 -15.34
C SER A 105 -20.99 -2.92 -16.57
N VAL A 106 -21.64 -3.43 -17.61
CA VAL A 106 -21.00 -3.82 -18.88
C VAL A 106 -21.62 -3.04 -20.03
N THR A 107 -20.78 -2.34 -20.78
CA THR A 107 -21.13 -1.74 -22.07
C THR A 107 -20.33 -2.42 -23.19
N HIS A 108 -20.87 -2.46 -24.40
CA HIS A 108 -20.20 -3.11 -25.54
C HIS A 108 -19.64 -2.07 -26.50
N LEU A 109 -18.36 -2.21 -26.84
CA LEU A 109 -17.70 -1.36 -27.85
C LEU A 109 -17.66 -2.01 -29.24
N GLY A 110 -17.93 -3.31 -29.33
CA GLY A 110 -18.12 -4.06 -30.58
C GLY A 110 -19.57 -4.53 -30.78
N ASN A 111 -19.88 -5.01 -31.97
CA ASN A 111 -21.14 -5.64 -32.36
C ASN A 111 -21.31 -7.03 -31.76
N CYS A 112 -20.22 -7.79 -31.52
CA CYS A 112 -20.30 -9.06 -30.82
C CYS A 112 -20.61 -8.81 -29.34
N LYS A 113 -21.84 -9.15 -28.93
CA LYS A 113 -22.39 -8.89 -27.60
C LYS A 113 -22.42 -10.12 -26.69
N GLU A 114 -22.02 -11.27 -27.20
CA GLU A 114 -22.03 -12.55 -26.51
C GLU A 114 -20.60 -13.06 -26.31
N GLY A 115 -20.28 -13.48 -25.09
CA GLY A 115 -18.96 -13.97 -24.75
C GLY A 115 -18.77 -14.13 -23.24
N PHE A 116 -17.53 -14.29 -22.83
CA PHE A 116 -17.14 -14.68 -21.48
C PHE A 116 -16.12 -13.73 -20.91
N ILE A 117 -16.25 -13.37 -19.63
CA ILE A 117 -15.25 -12.63 -18.86
C ILE A 117 -14.67 -13.54 -17.77
N PHE A 118 -13.35 -13.52 -17.65
CA PHE A 118 -12.59 -14.38 -16.75
C PHE A 118 -11.70 -13.55 -15.83
N PRO A 119 -11.90 -13.61 -14.49
CA PRO A 119 -10.98 -13.02 -13.54
C PRO A 119 -9.77 -13.94 -13.30
N ILE A 120 -8.56 -13.43 -13.54
CA ILE A 120 -7.30 -14.02 -13.09
C ILE A 120 -6.89 -13.29 -11.81
N ILE A 121 -6.58 -14.04 -10.76
CA ILE A 121 -6.15 -13.50 -9.47
C ILE A 121 -4.73 -14.00 -9.21
N SER A 122 -3.76 -13.08 -9.10
CA SER A 122 -2.33 -13.42 -8.96
C SER A 122 -1.61 -12.47 -8.00
N THR A 123 -0.36 -12.79 -7.65
CA THR A 123 0.58 -11.85 -6.99
C THR A 123 1.56 -11.22 -7.98
N ILE A 124 1.37 -11.44 -9.27
CA ILE A 124 2.19 -10.95 -10.38
C ILE A 124 1.62 -9.60 -10.84
N PRO A 125 2.41 -8.51 -10.87
CA PRO A 125 1.91 -7.22 -11.31
C PRO A 125 1.46 -7.22 -12.77
N ASP A 126 2.29 -7.71 -13.70
CA ASP A 126 2.04 -7.63 -15.15
C ASP A 126 1.65 -9.01 -15.72
N VAL A 127 0.57 -9.59 -15.19
CA VAL A 127 0.10 -10.92 -15.60
C VAL A 127 -0.40 -10.94 -17.05
N GLU A 128 -0.90 -9.81 -17.55
CA GLU A 128 -1.40 -9.60 -18.92
C GLU A 128 -0.32 -9.66 -20.00
N LYS A 129 0.97 -9.70 -19.61
CA LYS A 129 2.12 -9.75 -20.53
C LYS A 129 2.81 -11.12 -20.56
N LYS A 130 2.20 -12.15 -19.98
CA LYS A 130 2.81 -13.48 -19.83
C LYS A 130 2.13 -14.53 -20.69
N ASP A 131 2.91 -15.20 -21.53
CA ASP A 131 2.44 -16.30 -22.40
C ASP A 131 2.06 -17.58 -21.61
N ASN A 132 2.52 -17.70 -20.37
CA ASN A 132 2.19 -18.79 -19.46
C ASN A 132 1.98 -18.25 -18.05
N ILE A 133 0.78 -18.49 -17.49
CA ILE A 133 0.41 -18.08 -16.13
C ILE A 133 0.19 -19.37 -15.31
N GLU A 134 1.07 -19.63 -14.35
CA GLU A 134 0.83 -20.69 -13.37
C GLU A 134 -0.34 -20.29 -12.46
N LYS A 135 -1.31 -21.19 -12.26
CA LYS A 135 -2.47 -20.97 -11.37
C LYS A 135 -2.00 -20.95 -9.91
N GLU A 136 -1.75 -19.76 -9.36
CA GLU A 136 -1.52 -19.59 -7.92
C GLU A 136 -2.78 -19.97 -7.12
N GLU A 137 -2.66 -20.78 -6.06
CA GLU A 137 -3.79 -21.11 -5.15
C GLU A 137 -4.16 -19.95 -4.20
N LEU A 138 -4.48 -18.77 -4.75
CA LEU A 138 -4.88 -17.61 -3.97
C LEU A 138 -6.34 -17.64 -3.53
N VAL A 139 -7.19 -18.28 -4.34
CA VAL A 139 -8.64 -18.17 -4.30
C VAL A 139 -9.25 -19.37 -3.56
N ASP A 140 -10.17 -19.10 -2.63
CA ASP A 140 -11.01 -20.12 -1.99
C ASP A 140 -12.24 -20.41 -2.85
N LYS A 141 -12.96 -19.36 -3.28
CA LYS A 141 -14.12 -19.46 -4.17
C LYS A 141 -14.43 -18.12 -4.85
N ILE A 142 -15.07 -18.20 -6.01
CA ILE A 142 -15.69 -17.08 -6.72
C ILE A 142 -17.18 -17.38 -6.88
N VAL A 143 -18.01 -16.38 -6.58
CA VAL A 143 -19.46 -16.46 -6.66
C VAL A 143 -19.97 -15.29 -7.51
N ILE A 144 -20.79 -15.58 -8.53
CA ILE A 144 -21.41 -14.57 -9.41
C ILE A 144 -22.90 -14.54 -9.08
N ASP A 145 -23.42 -13.38 -8.68
CA ASP A 145 -24.84 -13.17 -8.32
C ASP A 145 -25.43 -14.24 -7.37
N GLY A 146 -24.60 -14.74 -6.44
CA GLY A 146 -24.97 -15.76 -5.46
C GLY A 146 -24.78 -17.22 -5.91
N LYS A 147 -24.33 -17.49 -7.14
CA LYS A 147 -24.04 -18.83 -7.68
C LYS A 147 -22.52 -19.07 -7.78
N PRO A 148 -22.00 -20.29 -7.50
CA PRO A 148 -20.60 -20.60 -7.75
C PRO A 148 -20.23 -20.43 -9.23
N ASN A 149 -19.05 -19.88 -9.52
CA ASN A 149 -18.53 -19.82 -10.89
C ASN A 149 -17.73 -21.09 -11.24
N THR A 150 -18.06 -21.75 -12.35
CA THR A 150 -17.33 -22.91 -12.90
C THR A 150 -16.83 -22.72 -14.33
N GLU A 151 -17.39 -21.78 -15.10
CA GLU A 151 -17.25 -21.69 -16.56
C GLU A 151 -16.98 -20.26 -17.08
N GLY A 152 -16.78 -19.28 -16.19
CA GLY A 152 -16.62 -17.87 -16.55
C GLY A 152 -17.90 -17.05 -16.38
N ILE A 153 -17.77 -15.72 -16.46
CA ILE A 153 -18.90 -14.80 -16.39
C ILE A 153 -19.49 -14.68 -17.79
N ILE A 154 -20.66 -15.28 -18.02
CA ILE A 154 -21.38 -15.18 -19.29
C ILE A 154 -21.92 -13.76 -19.46
N ILE A 155 -21.59 -13.11 -20.57
CA ILE A 155 -22.08 -11.80 -20.97
C ILE A 155 -23.00 -11.97 -22.19
N SER A 156 -24.19 -11.37 -22.14
CA SER A 156 -25.14 -11.32 -23.26
C SER A 156 -25.76 -9.93 -23.34
N GLY A 157 -25.11 -9.03 -24.06
CA GLY A 157 -25.49 -7.62 -24.12
C GLY A 157 -25.13 -6.84 -22.85
N GLU A 158 -25.73 -5.67 -22.68
CA GLU A 158 -25.49 -4.79 -21.54
C GLU A 158 -26.09 -5.39 -20.27
N ILE A 159 -25.25 -5.71 -19.29
CA ILE A 159 -25.66 -6.33 -18.04
C ILE A 159 -24.98 -5.67 -16.84
N ASN A 160 -25.63 -5.79 -15.68
CA ASN A 160 -25.01 -5.55 -14.39
C ASN A 160 -24.89 -6.87 -13.65
N PHE A 161 -23.72 -7.15 -13.08
CA PHE A 161 -23.48 -8.38 -12.30
C PHE A 161 -22.64 -8.10 -11.06
N ARG A 162 -22.76 -8.96 -10.04
CA ARG A 162 -21.94 -8.92 -8.83
C ARG A 162 -21.02 -10.13 -8.76
N ILE A 163 -19.73 -9.90 -8.57
CA ILE A 163 -18.73 -10.93 -8.31
C ILE A 163 -18.25 -10.84 -6.85
N ASP A 164 -18.48 -11.90 -6.11
CA ASP A 164 -18.05 -12.09 -4.72
C ASP A 164 -16.82 -13.04 -4.72
N ILE A 165 -15.65 -12.50 -4.40
CA ILE A 165 -14.36 -13.19 -4.39
C ILE A 165 -13.97 -13.47 -2.93
N TYR A 166 -13.50 -14.69 -2.65
CA TYR A 166 -13.01 -15.12 -1.34
C TYR A 166 -11.60 -15.69 -1.49
N LEU A 167 -10.66 -15.24 -0.65
CA LEU A 167 -9.24 -15.56 -0.74
C LEU A 167 -8.81 -16.51 0.40
N LYS A 168 -7.84 -17.39 0.12
CA LYS A 168 -7.29 -18.31 1.13
C LYS A 168 -6.43 -17.53 2.15
N GLU A 169 -6.52 -17.92 3.43
CA GLU A 169 -5.89 -17.19 4.55
C GLU A 169 -4.36 -17.10 4.52
N LYS A 170 -3.66 -17.84 3.64
CA LYS A 170 -2.18 -17.89 3.63
C LYS A 170 -1.50 -16.69 2.95
N ASN A 171 -2.25 -15.90 2.18
CA ASN A 171 -1.67 -14.99 1.17
C ASN A 171 -1.72 -13.52 1.60
N ILE A 172 -1.25 -13.21 2.82
CA ILE A 172 -1.41 -11.89 3.45
C ILE A 172 -0.16 -10.99 3.36
N ASP A 173 0.85 -11.37 2.58
CA ASP A 173 2.17 -10.73 2.52
C ASP A 173 2.57 -10.17 1.14
N LYS A 174 1.69 -10.24 0.13
CA LYS A 174 1.91 -9.69 -1.23
C LYS A 174 0.73 -8.88 -1.74
N ASP A 175 1.01 -7.89 -2.60
CA ASP A 175 -0.01 -7.23 -3.42
C ASP A 175 -0.75 -8.30 -4.24
N ILE A 176 -2.06 -8.17 -4.36
CA ILE A 176 -2.90 -9.06 -5.17
C ILE A 176 -3.45 -8.27 -6.35
N TYR A 177 -3.37 -8.84 -7.54
CA TYR A 177 -3.85 -8.28 -8.78
C TYR A 177 -5.03 -9.13 -9.27
N ILE A 178 -6.12 -8.47 -9.66
CA ILE A 178 -7.30 -9.09 -10.26
C ILE A 178 -7.41 -8.52 -11.67
N ASP A 179 -7.08 -9.33 -12.66
CA ASP A 179 -7.08 -8.95 -14.06
C ASP A 179 -8.23 -9.66 -14.77
N PHE A 180 -9.11 -8.89 -15.38
CA PHE A 180 -10.27 -9.38 -16.11
C PHE A 180 -9.93 -9.47 -17.59
N PHE A 181 -10.08 -10.67 -18.13
CA PHE A 181 -9.88 -10.98 -19.53
C PHE A 181 -11.21 -11.35 -20.18
N SER A 182 -11.30 -11.25 -21.51
CA SER A 182 -12.48 -11.68 -22.27
C SER A 182 -12.15 -12.61 -23.43
N SER A 183 -13.07 -13.50 -23.76
CA SER A 183 -13.06 -14.32 -24.98
C SER A 183 -14.48 -14.60 -25.47
N THR A 184 -14.62 -14.98 -26.73
CA THR A 184 -15.84 -15.63 -27.26
C THR A 184 -15.89 -17.12 -26.94
N ASP A 185 -14.75 -17.76 -26.66
CA ASP A 185 -14.67 -19.15 -26.24
C ASP A 185 -15.08 -19.30 -24.76
N SER A 186 -15.98 -20.24 -24.47
CA SER A 186 -16.40 -20.57 -23.10
C SER A 186 -15.34 -21.31 -22.28
N ILE A 187 -14.36 -21.91 -22.97
CA ILE A 187 -13.32 -22.71 -22.34
C ILE A 187 -12.07 -21.85 -22.18
N MET A 188 -11.70 -21.60 -20.92
CA MET A 188 -10.33 -21.19 -20.57
C MET A 188 -9.36 -22.31 -20.95
N LYS A 189 -8.87 -22.28 -22.20
CA LYS A 189 -7.78 -23.17 -22.65
C LYS A 189 -6.60 -22.95 -21.71
N ASP A 190 -6.00 -24.03 -21.22
CA ASP A 190 -5.05 -24.02 -20.08
C ASP A 190 -3.78 -23.16 -20.27
N ASN A 191 -3.56 -22.61 -21.47
CA ASN A 191 -2.41 -21.78 -21.83
C ASN A 191 -2.70 -20.27 -21.87
N TYR A 192 -3.91 -19.79 -21.53
CA TYR A 192 -4.28 -18.36 -21.55
C TYR A 192 -4.12 -17.62 -22.90
N GLN A 193 -3.88 -18.36 -23.98
CA GLN A 193 -3.66 -17.82 -25.33
C GLN A 193 -4.96 -17.21 -25.89
N ASN A 194 -4.82 -16.08 -26.60
CA ASN A 194 -5.90 -15.33 -27.26
C ASN A 194 -6.97 -14.78 -26.29
N LEU A 195 -6.54 -14.33 -25.10
CA LEU A 195 -7.36 -13.59 -24.16
C LEU A 195 -7.10 -12.09 -24.26
N ASP A 196 -8.14 -11.30 -24.47
CA ASP A 196 -8.04 -9.84 -24.44
C ASP A 196 -8.15 -9.34 -23.00
N HIS A 197 -7.17 -8.55 -22.53
CA HIS A 197 -7.24 -7.85 -21.24
C HIS A 197 -8.27 -6.70 -21.30
N ARG A 198 -9.06 -6.54 -20.23
CA ARG A 198 -10.15 -5.53 -20.15
C ARG A 198 -10.08 -4.61 -18.95
N LEU A 199 -9.65 -5.11 -17.79
CA LEU A 199 -9.61 -4.33 -16.55
C LEU A 199 -8.63 -4.93 -15.55
N LYS A 200 -8.00 -4.07 -14.74
CA LYS A 200 -7.06 -4.44 -13.68
C LYS A 200 -7.45 -3.80 -12.36
N ILE A 201 -7.49 -4.59 -11.29
CA ILE A 201 -7.72 -4.11 -9.92
C ILE A 201 -6.53 -4.51 -9.07
N LYS A 202 -5.86 -3.51 -8.46
CA LYS A 202 -4.71 -3.72 -7.58
C LYS A 202 -5.11 -3.63 -6.10
N MET A 203 -5.21 -4.77 -5.44
CA MET A 203 -5.30 -4.85 -3.98
C MET A 203 -3.90 -4.72 -3.36
N VAL A 204 -3.53 -3.51 -2.95
CA VAL A 204 -2.23 -3.26 -2.30
C VAL A 204 -2.16 -3.96 -0.94
N ASN A 205 -1.10 -4.73 -0.71
CA ASN A 205 -0.73 -5.25 0.59
C ASN A 205 -0.20 -4.12 1.49
N LYS A 206 -1.13 -3.43 2.15
CA LYS A 206 -0.79 -2.51 3.25
C LYS A 206 -0.71 -3.24 4.61
N ASN A 207 -0.16 -4.47 4.66
CA ASN A 207 0.33 -5.05 5.92
C ASN A 207 1.72 -4.48 6.19
N LYS A 208 1.80 -3.15 6.16
CA LYS A 208 2.82 -2.45 6.90
C LYS A 208 2.43 -2.67 8.35
N GLU A 209 3.07 -3.65 8.99
CA GLU A 209 3.08 -3.78 10.44
C GLU A 209 3.68 -2.48 10.99
N ASP A 210 2.81 -1.48 11.18
CA ASP A 210 3.14 -0.09 11.43
C ASP A 210 1.95 0.66 12.02
N ALA A 211 2.20 1.86 12.51
CA ALA A 211 1.16 2.78 12.93
C ALA A 211 1.60 4.22 12.75
N VAL A 212 0.61 5.12 12.68
CA VAL A 212 0.82 6.56 12.87
C VAL A 212 -0.01 6.99 14.07
N VAL A 213 0.65 7.68 15.00
CA VAL A 213 0.04 8.20 16.23
C VAL A 213 0.04 9.72 16.14
N VAL A 214 -1.11 10.36 16.34
CA VAL A 214 -1.26 11.81 16.14
C VAL A 214 -1.82 12.45 17.40
N LEU A 215 -1.00 13.22 18.11
CA LEU A 215 -1.43 14.15 19.14
C LEU A 215 -2.02 15.37 18.43
N THR A 216 -3.35 15.49 18.44
CA THR A 216 -4.07 16.43 17.55
C THR A 216 -4.06 17.88 18.03
N GLY A 217 -3.83 18.10 19.32
CA GLY A 217 -3.99 19.39 19.98
C GLY A 217 -5.44 19.82 20.22
N GLU A 218 -6.42 19.05 19.73
CA GLU A 218 -7.83 19.16 20.15
C GLU A 218 -7.92 18.78 21.65
N ILE A 219 -8.47 19.67 22.48
CA ILE A 219 -8.75 19.36 23.89
C ILE A 219 -9.94 18.41 23.96
N SER A 220 -9.76 17.23 24.54
CA SER A 220 -10.80 16.21 24.71
C SER A 220 -11.49 16.30 26.07
N SER A 221 -10.75 16.64 27.13
CA SER A 221 -11.31 16.83 28.48
C SER A 221 -10.45 17.75 29.36
N GLU A 222 -11.09 18.38 30.35
CA GLU A 222 -10.45 19.08 31.47
C GLU A 222 -10.46 18.15 32.70
N GLN A 223 -9.32 17.97 33.38
CA GLN A 223 -9.19 17.12 34.57
C GLN A 223 -8.48 17.84 35.72
N ASN A 224 -9.05 17.78 36.93
CA ASN A 224 -8.56 18.49 38.11
C ASN A 224 -7.81 17.56 39.08
N ASN A 225 -6.64 18.00 39.58
CA ASN A 225 -5.90 17.34 40.66
C ASN A 225 -5.51 18.36 41.75
N GLY A 226 -6.29 18.39 42.84
CA GLY A 226 -6.26 19.48 43.80
C GLY A 226 -6.60 20.81 43.11
N ASP A 227 -5.82 21.84 43.39
CA ASP A 227 -6.00 23.20 42.84
C ASP A 227 -5.50 23.36 41.38
N ASN A 228 -5.13 22.27 40.70
CA ASN A 228 -4.57 22.29 39.34
C ASN A 228 -5.56 21.72 38.33
N CYS A 229 -5.81 22.45 37.24
CA CYS A 229 -6.52 21.95 36.07
C CYS A 229 -5.53 21.52 34.97
N PHE A 230 -5.80 20.40 34.31
CA PHE A 230 -5.01 19.89 33.20
C PHE A 230 -5.89 19.63 31.99
N PHE A 231 -5.47 20.12 30.83
CA PHE A 231 -6.03 19.69 29.56
C PHE A 231 -5.51 18.30 29.18
N MET A 232 -6.44 17.44 28.80
CA MET A 232 -6.21 16.22 28.04
C MET A 232 -6.40 16.55 26.56
N TYR A 233 -5.45 16.13 25.72
CA TYR A 233 -5.53 16.28 24.28
C TYR A 233 -5.90 14.95 23.63
N LYS A 234 -6.75 15.00 22.60
CA LYS A 234 -7.09 13.83 21.79
C LYS A 234 -5.86 13.32 21.04
N VAL A 235 -5.61 12.03 21.18
CA VAL A 235 -4.68 11.26 20.35
C VAL A 235 -5.48 10.36 19.42
N LYS A 236 -5.23 10.50 18.12
CA LYS A 236 -5.73 9.60 17.07
C LYS A 236 -4.66 8.56 16.77
N ILE A 237 -5.04 7.29 16.73
CA ILE A 237 -4.15 6.18 16.41
C ILE A 237 -4.68 5.52 15.14
N TYR A 238 -3.78 5.36 14.18
CA TYR A 238 -4.02 4.69 12.91
C TYR A 238 -3.11 3.46 12.88
N ASN A 239 -3.66 2.28 13.20
CA ASN A 239 -2.94 1.01 13.11
C ASN A 239 -2.99 0.46 11.67
N GLY A 240 -1.89 -0.13 11.19
CA GLY A 240 -1.81 -0.72 9.84
C GLY A 240 -1.50 0.27 8.72
N ILE A 241 -0.90 1.42 9.04
CA ILE A 241 -0.53 2.47 8.08
C ILE A 241 0.86 3.02 8.42
N CYS A 242 1.66 3.34 7.40
CA CYS A 242 2.92 4.08 7.59
C CYS A 242 2.72 5.59 7.40
N TYR A 243 3.78 6.37 7.60
CA TYR A 243 3.73 7.83 7.48
C TYR A 243 3.30 8.31 6.07
N ASP A 244 3.93 7.81 5.02
CA ASP A 244 3.65 8.23 3.63
C ASP A 244 2.18 7.95 3.22
N ASP A 245 1.65 6.77 3.56
CA ASP A 245 0.23 6.43 3.35
C ASP A 245 -0.69 7.34 4.18
N TYR A 246 -0.29 7.70 5.41
CA TYR A 246 -1.05 8.63 6.26
C TYR A 246 -1.11 10.04 5.66
N GLU A 247 -0.01 10.55 5.10
CA GLU A 247 -0.01 11.86 4.43
C GLU A 247 -0.91 11.85 3.19
N ASP A 248 -0.77 10.85 2.32
CA ASP A 248 -1.60 10.69 1.12
C ASP A 248 -3.10 10.59 1.48
N TYR A 249 -3.46 9.75 2.45
CA TYR A 249 -4.84 9.60 2.89
C TYR A 249 -5.38 10.82 3.65
N THR A 250 -4.52 11.60 4.33
CA THR A 250 -4.91 12.89 4.92
C THR A 250 -5.33 13.86 3.83
N ASN A 251 -4.47 14.03 2.81
CA ASN A 251 -4.71 14.94 1.69
C ASN A 251 -5.96 14.58 0.87
N LYS A 252 -6.30 13.29 0.80
CA LYS A 252 -7.50 12.75 0.14
C LYS A 252 -8.76 12.73 1.01
N GLY A 253 -8.68 13.13 2.29
CA GLY A 253 -9.82 13.04 3.23
C GLY A 253 -10.27 11.61 3.55
N ALA A 254 -9.40 10.62 3.31
CA ALA A 254 -9.71 9.19 3.31
C ALA A 254 -9.45 8.47 4.64
N LEU A 255 -8.80 9.14 5.61
CA LEU A 255 -8.40 8.53 6.88
C LEU A 255 -9.58 8.11 7.76
N LYS A 256 -9.61 6.84 8.16
CA LYS A 256 -10.47 6.31 9.22
C LYS A 256 -9.64 6.07 10.48
N GLU A 257 -10.01 6.74 11.59
CA GLU A 257 -9.41 6.52 12.91
C GLU A 257 -9.67 5.07 13.35
N THR A 258 -8.64 4.32 13.79
CA THR A 258 -8.81 2.94 14.28
C THR A 258 -8.99 2.89 15.80
N ASP A 259 -8.22 3.71 16.50
CA ASP A 259 -8.26 3.84 17.97
C ASP A 259 -8.09 5.30 18.39
N THR A 260 -8.56 5.64 19.59
CA THR A 260 -8.31 6.94 20.22
C THR A 260 -7.75 6.77 21.62
N ALA A 261 -6.98 7.76 22.06
CA ALA A 261 -6.49 7.88 23.43
C ALA A 261 -6.45 9.35 23.84
N GLU A 262 -6.07 9.60 25.08
CA GLU A 262 -5.79 10.94 25.58
C GLU A 262 -4.36 10.99 26.10
N LEU A 263 -3.67 12.10 25.86
CA LEU A 263 -2.44 12.47 26.55
C LEU A 263 -2.61 13.87 27.10
N THR A 264 -2.25 14.07 28.36
CA THR A 264 -2.17 15.40 28.93
C THR A 264 -0.83 16.04 28.62
N ARG A 265 -0.89 17.37 28.62
CA ARG A 265 0.17 18.31 28.28
C ARG A 265 1.54 18.00 28.87
N ASP A 266 2.50 18.50 28.13
CA ASP A 266 3.89 18.59 28.48
C ASP A 266 4.17 19.72 29.49
N ALA A 267 5.12 19.45 30.39
CA ALA A 267 5.90 20.39 31.19
C ALA A 267 5.20 21.27 32.25
N TRP A 268 5.78 21.33 33.45
CA TRP A 268 5.40 22.29 34.49
C TRP A 268 6.58 23.11 34.97
N LYS A 269 6.45 24.44 34.92
CA LYS A 269 7.43 25.38 35.46
C LYS A 269 7.19 25.57 36.96
N SER A 270 8.10 25.03 37.78
CA SER A 270 8.30 25.53 39.13
C SER A 270 9.77 25.90 39.33
N ASP A 271 10.05 27.20 39.24
CA ASP A 271 11.42 27.73 39.35
C ASP A 271 12.09 27.33 40.68
N LYS A 272 11.29 27.12 41.73
CA LYS A 272 11.72 26.65 43.06
C LYS A 272 12.34 25.23 43.07
N LYS A 273 12.13 24.40 42.05
CA LYS A 273 12.69 23.02 41.95
C LYS A 273 13.76 22.85 40.87
N GLN A 274 13.94 23.82 39.96
CA GLN A 274 14.92 23.68 38.87
C GLN A 274 16.33 24.10 39.32
N LYS A 275 17.28 23.16 39.33
CA LYS A 275 18.71 23.45 39.58
C LYS A 275 19.40 24.23 38.44
N LYS A 276 18.77 24.36 37.27
CA LYS A 276 19.28 25.07 36.09
C LYS A 276 18.11 25.66 35.31
N LYS A 277 18.12 26.99 35.10
CA LYS A 277 17.15 27.68 34.23
C LYS A 277 17.22 27.11 32.81
N ARG A 278 16.08 26.85 32.17
CA ARG A 278 15.97 26.46 30.75
C ARG A 278 15.93 27.70 29.85
N SER A 279 16.25 27.56 28.56
CA SER A 279 16.16 28.69 27.62
C SER A 279 14.71 29.16 27.48
N GLU A 280 14.56 30.46 27.23
CA GLU A 280 13.28 31.12 26.92
C GLU A 280 12.91 30.97 25.43
N GLU A 281 13.84 30.49 24.59
CA GLU A 281 13.63 30.16 23.17
C GLU A 281 12.96 28.79 22.96
N ARG A 282 12.58 28.10 24.04
CA ARG A 282 11.89 26.80 23.95
C ARG A 282 10.44 27.00 23.53
N TYR A 283 9.93 26.06 22.75
CA TYR A 283 8.53 26.08 22.32
C TYR A 283 7.57 26.04 23.52
N GLY A 284 6.53 26.89 23.46
CA GLY A 284 5.51 27.05 24.50
C GLY A 284 6.01 27.81 25.75
N SER A 285 5.12 28.06 26.71
CA SER A 285 5.45 28.87 27.89
C SER A 285 6.08 28.07 29.04
N LEU A 286 6.05 26.73 29.01
CA LEU A 286 6.53 25.85 30.08
C LEU A 286 7.58 24.82 29.62
N ASN A 287 8.08 24.92 28.38
CA ASN A 287 9.05 24.03 27.72
C ASN A 287 8.42 22.73 27.16
N GLU A 288 7.33 22.91 26.44
CA GLU A 288 6.60 21.92 25.67
C GLU A 288 7.44 21.36 24.50
N ILE A 289 7.05 20.19 23.99
CA ILE A 289 7.60 19.58 22.79
C ILE A 289 7.06 20.36 21.57
N PRO A 290 7.90 20.81 20.62
CA PRO A 290 7.40 21.49 19.43
C PRO A 290 6.40 20.64 18.62
N PRO A 291 5.55 21.26 17.79
CA PRO A 291 4.84 20.59 16.73
C PRO A 291 5.85 20.02 15.73
N GLY A 292 5.58 18.84 15.19
CA GLY A 292 6.50 18.14 14.30
C GLY A 292 6.20 16.66 14.15
N VAL A 293 7.07 16.00 13.40
CA VAL A 293 7.04 14.55 13.18
C VAL A 293 8.21 13.94 13.95
N TYR A 294 7.89 13.05 14.88
CA TYR A 294 8.85 12.37 15.74
C TYR A 294 8.67 10.85 15.64
N PHE A 295 9.52 10.12 16.35
CA PHE A 295 9.34 8.69 16.60
C PHE A 295 8.90 8.44 18.03
N LEU A 296 7.93 7.54 18.19
CA LEU A 296 7.57 6.93 19.47
C LEU A 296 8.20 5.53 19.53
N SER A 297 9.02 5.30 20.54
CA SER A 297 9.67 4.00 20.80
C SER A 297 9.22 3.42 22.14
N TYR A 298 9.13 2.08 22.22
CA TYR A 298 8.83 1.37 23.46
C TYR A 298 9.99 0.46 23.89
N ASN A 299 10.26 0.44 25.20
CA ASN A 299 11.15 -0.52 25.83
C ASN A 299 10.50 -1.04 27.12
N SER A 300 10.27 -2.35 27.19
CA SER A 300 9.68 -3.01 28.36
C SER A 300 10.54 -2.89 29.63
N LYS A 301 11.86 -2.73 29.48
CA LYS A 301 12.82 -2.48 30.57
C LYS A 301 12.93 -0.99 30.96
N GLY A 302 12.28 -0.09 30.22
CA GLY A 302 12.33 1.35 30.43
C GLY A 302 13.57 2.04 29.84
N TYR A 303 13.49 3.36 29.74
CA TYR A 303 14.56 4.24 29.27
C TYR A 303 15.05 5.18 30.39
N GLY A 304 16.37 5.33 30.50
CA GLY A 304 17.02 6.18 31.50
C GLY A 304 16.83 5.70 32.94
N THR A 305 17.32 6.48 33.91
CA THR A 305 17.31 6.13 35.34
C THR A 305 15.93 6.02 35.96
N LYS A 306 14.91 6.63 35.34
CA LYS A 306 13.51 6.59 35.80
C LYS A 306 12.70 5.42 35.23
N GLY A 307 13.26 4.61 34.33
CA GLY A 307 12.60 3.41 33.80
C GLY A 307 11.33 3.65 32.97
N TYR A 308 11.11 4.87 32.45
CA TYR A 308 9.92 5.17 31.66
C TYR A 308 9.90 4.40 30.34
N LYS A 309 8.79 3.71 30.03
CA LYS A 309 8.72 2.73 28.94
C LYS A 309 8.57 3.31 27.53
N LEU A 310 8.13 4.56 27.39
CA LEU A 310 7.91 5.21 26.10
C LEU A 310 8.80 6.43 25.93
N LYS A 311 9.48 6.52 24.79
CA LYS A 311 10.41 7.59 24.38
C LYS A 311 9.86 8.34 23.17
N ILE A 312 10.03 9.66 23.16
CA ILE A 312 9.83 10.53 21.99
C ILE A 312 11.20 11.02 21.53
N SER A 313 11.53 10.88 20.25
CA SER A 313 12.83 11.30 19.70
C SER A 313 12.77 11.60 18.19
N GLU A 314 13.75 12.33 17.65
CA GLU A 314 13.82 12.64 16.21
C GLU A 314 14.22 11.45 15.33
N SER A 315 14.91 10.45 15.90
CA SER A 315 15.13 9.17 15.24
C SER A 315 14.88 8.01 16.20
N PRO A 316 14.59 6.80 15.70
CA PRO A 316 14.46 5.62 16.56
C PRO A 316 15.71 5.34 17.41
N GLN A 317 16.89 5.69 16.91
CA GLN A 317 18.19 5.34 17.49
C GLN A 317 18.67 6.34 18.56
N ASN A 318 18.30 7.62 18.45
CA ASN A 318 18.73 8.65 19.40
C ASN A 318 17.71 8.83 20.55
N ASP A 319 18.09 9.54 21.62
CA ASP A 319 17.22 9.83 22.77
C ASP A 319 16.99 11.34 22.96
N VAL A 320 16.88 12.03 21.82
CA VAL A 320 16.87 13.50 21.75
C VAL A 320 15.90 14.03 20.71
N ILE A 321 15.52 15.29 20.87
CA ILE A 321 15.07 16.18 19.79
C ILE A 321 15.97 17.41 19.76
N ASN A 322 16.06 18.09 18.63
CA ASN A 322 16.71 19.38 18.48
C ASN A 322 15.67 20.49 18.66
N GLY A 323 15.94 21.40 19.61
CA GLY A 323 15.22 22.66 19.74
C GLY A 323 16.04 23.82 19.19
N VAL A 324 15.41 25.00 19.09
CA VAL A 324 16.09 26.26 18.75
C VAL A 324 17.23 26.55 19.74
N ASP A 325 17.03 26.24 21.02
CA ASP A 325 18.05 26.34 22.09
C ASP A 325 19.01 25.15 22.20
N GLY A 326 19.01 24.26 21.19
CA GLY A 326 19.85 23.08 21.11
C GLY A 326 19.19 21.77 21.57
N ILE A 327 20.03 20.78 21.88
CA ILE A 327 19.62 19.38 22.10
C ILE A 327 18.80 19.24 23.39
N ARG A 328 17.63 18.58 23.28
CA ARG A 328 16.75 18.20 24.40
C ARG A 328 16.71 16.68 24.50
N ASP A 329 17.21 16.14 25.59
CA ASP A 329 17.23 14.70 25.88
C ASP A 329 16.03 14.25 26.74
N GLY A 330 15.80 12.93 26.80
CA GLY A 330 14.99 12.34 27.85
C GLY A 330 13.49 12.60 27.77
N LEU A 331 12.94 12.92 26.59
CA LEU A 331 11.51 13.12 26.39
C LEU A 331 10.74 11.79 26.37
N ARG A 332 9.63 11.73 27.11
CA ARG A 332 8.90 10.49 27.41
C ARG A 332 7.40 10.68 27.36
N ILE A 333 6.70 9.55 27.28
CA ILE A 333 5.31 9.42 27.70
C ILE A 333 5.30 8.56 28.96
N HIS A 334 4.74 9.05 30.07
CA HIS A 334 4.68 8.30 31.33
C HIS A 334 3.36 8.49 32.09
N SER A 335 3.07 7.65 33.09
CA SER A 335 2.03 7.94 34.08
C SER A 335 2.56 8.91 35.13
N TYR A 336 1.73 9.37 36.07
CA TYR A 336 1.99 10.43 37.07
C TYR A 336 1.58 11.84 36.63
N CYS A 337 1.51 12.75 37.62
CA CYS A 337 0.94 14.08 37.48
C CYS A 337 1.78 15.01 36.55
N PRO A 338 1.16 15.72 35.58
CA PRO A 338 1.88 16.65 34.69
C PRO A 338 2.64 17.76 35.41
N LYS A 339 2.22 18.14 36.63
CA LYS A 339 2.86 19.18 37.47
C LYS A 339 4.33 18.87 37.85
N ASP A 340 4.74 17.61 37.74
CA ASP A 340 6.10 17.15 38.05
C ASP A 340 6.87 16.70 36.77
N SER A 341 6.30 16.97 35.58
CA SER A 341 6.94 16.73 34.28
C SER A 341 7.78 17.95 33.81
N PHE A 342 8.83 17.70 33.03
CA PHE A 342 9.73 18.75 32.52
C PHE A 342 9.90 18.67 31.00
N GLY A 343 8.79 18.59 30.27
CA GLY A 343 8.74 18.40 28.81
C GLY A 343 8.22 17.03 28.36
N CYS A 344 8.01 16.10 29.29
CA CYS A 344 7.35 14.82 29.00
C CYS A 344 5.83 15.00 28.95
N LEU A 345 5.16 14.25 28.06
CA LEU A 345 3.70 14.07 28.08
C LEU A 345 3.33 13.02 29.13
N THR A 346 2.11 13.06 29.67
CA THR A 346 1.62 11.99 30.55
C THR A 346 0.27 11.40 30.13
N THR A 347 0.03 10.15 30.53
CA THR A 347 -1.21 9.40 30.21
C THR A 347 -2.41 9.78 31.08
N GLY A 348 -2.28 10.79 31.94
CA GLY A 348 -3.31 11.26 32.85
C GLY A 348 -2.74 12.09 34.00
N ILE A 349 -3.61 12.55 34.90
CA ILE A 349 -3.28 13.53 35.93
C ILE A 349 -2.71 12.97 37.24
N ASP A 350 -2.64 11.64 37.38
CA ASP A 350 -2.18 10.94 38.59
C ASP A 350 -1.45 9.61 38.26
N GLU A 351 -1.07 8.89 39.32
CA GLU A 351 -0.39 7.59 39.26
C GLU A 351 -1.28 6.42 38.81
N LYS A 352 -2.61 6.60 38.72
CA LYS A 352 -3.55 5.55 38.26
C LYS A 352 -3.60 5.46 36.74
N SER A 353 -3.14 6.50 36.04
CA SER A 353 -2.99 6.48 34.58
C SER A 353 -2.01 5.39 34.12
N SER A 354 -2.25 4.79 32.96
CA SER A 354 -1.56 3.57 32.54
C SER A 354 -0.87 3.72 31.17
N VAL A 355 0.46 3.77 31.21
CA VAL A 355 1.34 3.72 30.03
C VAL A 355 1.14 2.44 29.23
N ASP A 356 0.89 1.33 29.92
CA ASP A 356 0.68 0.03 29.28
C ASP A 356 -0.65 -0.04 28.54
N ASP A 357 -1.70 0.64 29.00
CA ASP A 357 -2.99 0.67 28.29
C ASP A 357 -2.96 1.62 27.09
N PHE A 358 -2.24 2.74 27.17
CA PHE A 358 -1.92 3.55 25.98
C PHE A 358 -1.13 2.72 24.95
N ARG A 359 -0.07 2.02 25.38
CA ARG A 359 0.75 1.17 24.50
C ARG A 359 0.01 -0.03 23.93
N LYS A 360 -0.97 -0.63 24.63
CA LYS A 360 -1.81 -1.71 24.09
C LYS A 360 -2.56 -1.32 22.82
N LYS A 361 -2.95 -0.04 22.67
CA LYS A 361 -3.62 0.50 21.48
C LYS A 361 -2.70 0.65 20.27
N ILE A 362 -1.39 0.45 20.43
CA ILE A 362 -0.38 0.56 19.36
C ILE A 362 0.50 -0.71 19.39
N PRO A 363 -0.03 -1.89 19.01
CA PRO A 363 0.62 -3.18 19.28
C PRO A 363 2.05 -3.30 18.69
N ILE A 364 2.25 -2.66 17.53
CA ILE A 364 3.50 -2.68 16.77
C ILE A 364 4.70 -2.05 17.51
N LEU A 365 4.46 -1.18 18.50
CA LEU A 365 5.52 -0.60 19.34
C LEU A 365 6.40 -1.66 20.03
N THR A 366 5.89 -2.88 20.20
CA THR A 366 6.65 -4.00 20.77
C THR A 366 7.74 -4.54 19.83
N LYS A 367 7.66 -4.26 18.52
CA LYS A 367 8.62 -4.72 17.50
C LYS A 367 9.51 -3.58 16.98
N LYS A 368 8.94 -2.39 16.75
CA LYS A 368 9.64 -1.24 16.15
C LYS A 368 9.12 0.10 16.66
N SER A 369 9.84 1.18 16.37
CA SER A 369 9.34 2.55 16.59
C SER A 369 8.34 2.93 15.50
N VAL A 370 7.40 3.81 15.84
CA VAL A 370 6.35 4.32 14.94
C VAL A 370 6.44 5.83 14.82
N HIS A 371 5.80 6.42 13.80
CA HIS A 371 5.72 7.86 13.67
C HIS A 371 4.72 8.44 14.69
N PHE A 372 5.15 9.47 15.40
CA PHE A 372 4.36 10.24 16.36
C PHE A 372 4.33 11.69 15.93
N ILE A 373 3.19 12.10 15.39
CA ILE A 373 2.95 13.45 14.89
C ILE A 373 2.37 14.27 16.02
N ILE A 374 3.04 15.36 16.37
CA ILE A 374 2.59 16.34 17.34
C ILE A 374 2.08 17.53 16.55
N LYS A 375 0.77 17.79 16.60
CA LYS A 375 0.18 19.00 16.02
C LYS A 375 0.28 20.17 17.00
N GLU A 376 0.00 21.37 16.50
CA GLU A 376 -0.08 22.60 17.29
C GLU A 376 -1.11 22.48 18.42
N ARG A 377 -0.83 23.14 19.55
CA ARG A 377 -1.66 23.14 20.76
C ARG A 377 -1.93 24.58 21.15
N MET A 378 -3.19 24.98 21.24
CA MET A 378 -3.61 26.37 21.50
C MET A 378 -4.29 26.49 22.86
N ALA A 379 -3.54 26.36 23.96
CA ALA A 379 -4.15 26.10 25.27
C ALA A 379 -3.70 27.10 26.35
N GLU A 380 -4.65 27.89 26.86
CA GLU A 380 -4.49 28.86 27.96
C GLU A 380 -5.76 28.97 28.82
N LYS A 381 -5.59 29.38 30.09
CA LYS A 381 -6.57 29.97 31.02
C LYS A 381 -5.87 30.44 32.31
N GLU A 382 -6.05 31.70 32.67
CA GLU A 382 -5.69 32.25 33.99
C GLU A 382 -6.93 32.33 34.90
N ASN A 383 -6.72 32.32 36.22
CA ASN A 383 -7.77 32.06 37.22
C ASN A 383 -8.59 30.77 36.96
N GLY A 384 -7.96 29.78 36.32
CA GLY A 384 -8.51 28.48 35.91
C GLY A 384 -7.85 27.24 36.55
N VAL A 385 -6.54 26.96 36.45
CA VAL A 385 -5.46 27.66 35.74
C VAL A 385 -4.65 26.67 34.87
N TYR A 386 -4.41 27.02 33.60
CA TYR A 386 -3.27 26.57 32.80
C TYR A 386 -2.93 27.60 31.73
N VAL A 387 -1.86 28.39 31.87
CA VAL A 387 -1.44 29.36 30.83
C VAL A 387 -0.22 28.92 30.05
N GLY A 388 -0.48 28.05 29.08
CA GLY A 388 0.17 28.19 27.78
C GLY A 388 0.66 26.88 27.18
N VAL A 389 0.17 26.59 25.98
CA VAL A 389 0.99 26.86 24.80
C VAL A 389 0.29 27.98 24.03
N LYS A 390 1.07 28.97 23.56
CA LYS A 390 0.61 29.87 22.50
C LYS A 390 1.77 30.38 21.66
N LEU A 391 1.64 30.25 20.35
CA LEU A 391 2.31 31.06 19.35
C LEU A 391 1.33 31.25 18.18
N ALA A 392 0.87 32.48 17.99
CA ALA A 392 0.17 32.95 16.79
C ALA A 392 0.08 34.49 16.83
N GLU A 393 1.21 35.15 16.52
CA GLU A 393 1.29 36.12 15.41
C GLU A 393 2.47 35.67 14.52
#